data_AF-A0A9D8K9F4-F1
#
_entry.id   AF-A0A9D8K9F4-F1
#
_cell.length_a   1.000
_cell.length_b   1.000
_cell.length_c   1.000
_cell.angle_alpha   90.00
_cell.angle_beta   90.00
_cell.angle_gamma   90.00
#
_symmetry.space_group_name_H-M   'P 1'
#
loop_
_entity.id
_entity.type
_entity.pdbx_description
1 polymer ?
#
loop_
_entity_poly.entity_id
_entity_poly.type
_entity_poly.pdbx_seq_one_letter_code
_entity_poly.pdbx_strand_id
1 'polypeptide(L)'
;MTLVLPGTQVEARGLAWEVVQTEPAGEQQRYRLRCLQGDLQGMEVDLLHPFEAIRPITTDFDPRRAGRLRQWQRERRERFRLRFETVRSAGERQERRSELGLGVGAGGQSP
;
A
#
# COMPACT_ATOMS: atom_id res chain seq x y z
N MET A 1 -11.42 -9.08 2.00
CA MET A 1 -10.25 -9.39 1.16
C MET A 1 -9.41 -8.13 1.08
N THR A 2 -8.21 -8.12 1.67
CA THR A 2 -7.33 -6.94 1.61
C THR A 2 -6.24 -7.24 0.60
N LEU A 3 -6.25 -6.53 -0.53
CA LEU A 3 -5.17 -6.60 -1.51
C LEU A 3 -3.95 -5.86 -0.92
N VAL A 4 -2.81 -6.55 -0.87
CA VAL A 4 -1.54 -5.94 -0.46
C VAL A 4 -0.71 -5.65 -1.71
N LEU A 5 -0.06 -4.49 -1.76
CA LEU A 5 0.68 -4.06 -2.95
C LEU A 5 2.19 -4.33 -2.79
N PRO A 6 2.94 -4.48 -3.90
CA PRO A 6 4.39 -4.50 -3.87
C PRO A 6 5.00 -3.32 -3.09
N GLY A 7 6.09 -3.59 -2.36
CA GLY A 7 6.75 -2.66 -1.43
C GLY A 7 6.08 -2.57 -0.05
N THR A 8 4.93 -3.21 0.16
CA THR A 8 4.31 -3.27 1.50
C THR A 8 5.03 -4.28 2.37
N GLN A 9 5.31 -3.91 3.62
CA GLN A 9 5.82 -4.85 4.62
C GLN A 9 4.66 -5.63 5.25
N VAL A 10 4.83 -6.94 5.36
CA VAL A 10 3.83 -7.88 5.87
C VAL A 10 4.46 -8.85 6.85
N GLU A 11 3.65 -9.33 7.77
CA GLU A 11 3.94 -10.48 8.61
C GLU A 11 3.32 -11.73 7.99
N ALA A 12 4.12 -12.77 7.81
CA ALA A 12 3.68 -14.10 7.40
C ALA A 12 4.57 -15.15 8.08
N ARG A 13 3.96 -16.23 8.59
CA ARG A 13 4.66 -17.30 9.31
C ARG A 13 5.52 -16.80 10.48
N GLY A 14 5.10 -15.73 11.16
CA GLY A 14 5.84 -15.11 12.28
C GLY A 14 7.10 -14.34 11.87
N LEU A 15 7.31 -14.10 10.57
CA LEU A 15 8.44 -13.35 10.06
C LEU A 15 8.00 -12.08 9.30
N ALA A 16 8.87 -11.08 9.25
CA ALA A 16 8.68 -9.85 8.48
C ALA A 16 9.18 -10.02 7.04
N TRP A 17 8.33 -9.66 6.08
CA TRP A 17 8.58 -9.76 4.65
C TRP A 17 8.20 -8.47 3.93
N GLU A 18 8.81 -8.22 2.78
CA GLU A 18 8.36 -7.24 1.79
C GLU A 18 7.64 -7.95 0.66
N VAL A 19 6.48 -7.44 0.25
CA VAL A 19 5.81 -7.92 -0.97
C VAL A 19 6.61 -7.46 -2.18
N VAL A 20 7.14 -8.41 -2.95
CA VAL A 20 7.84 -8.13 -4.20
C VAL A 20 6.87 -8.12 -5.38
N GLN A 21 5.90 -9.04 -5.36
CA GLN A 21 4.95 -9.21 -6.45
C GLN A 21 3.60 -9.71 -5.93
N THR A 22 2.54 -9.30 -6.60
CA THR A 22 1.16 -9.77 -6.36
C THR A 22 0.54 -10.20 -7.67
N GLU A 23 0.00 -11.42 -7.71
CA GLU A 23 -0.62 -11.99 -8.90
C GLU A 23 -1.94 -12.69 -8.56
N PRO A 24 -2.95 -12.62 -9.44
CA PRO A 24 -4.18 -13.40 -9.27
C PRO A 24 -3.89 -14.90 -9.45
N ALA A 25 -4.47 -15.73 -8.60
CA ALA A 25 -4.37 -17.18 -8.64
C ALA A 25 -5.75 -17.81 -8.43
N GLY A 26 -6.59 -17.76 -9.47
CA GLY A 26 -8.00 -18.15 -9.39
C GLY A 26 -8.77 -17.22 -8.45
N GLU A 27 -9.43 -17.80 -7.44
CA GLU A 27 -10.15 -17.05 -6.40
C GLU A 27 -9.22 -16.46 -5.32
N GLN A 28 -7.94 -16.83 -5.36
CA GLN A 28 -6.92 -16.42 -4.39
C GLN A 28 -5.93 -15.42 -4.99
N GLN A 29 -5.05 -14.90 -4.13
CA GLN A 29 -3.94 -14.03 -4.53
C GLN A 29 -2.61 -14.71 -4.17
N ARG A 30 -1.70 -14.80 -5.13
CA ARG A 30 -0.32 -15.25 -4.91
C ARG A 30 0.58 -14.05 -4.64
N TYR A 31 1.33 -14.12 -3.56
CA TYR A 31 2.27 -13.10 -3.14
C TYR A 31 3.68 -13.65 -3.16
N ARG A 32 4.57 -13.01 -3.92
CA ARG A 32 6.01 -13.20 -3.76
C ARG A 32 6.50 -12.29 -2.66
N LEU A 33 7.10 -12.87 -1.64
CA LEU A 33 7.57 -12.21 -0.44
C LEU A 33 9.07 -12.35 -0.31
N ARG A 34 9.77 -11.29 0.08
CA ARG A 34 11.21 -11.30 0.40
C ARG A 34 11.42 -11.07 1.89
N CYS A 35 12.14 -11.96 2.55
CA CYS A 35 12.35 -11.86 3.99
C CYS A 35 13.22 -10.64 4.32
N LEU A 36 12.86 -9.91 5.37
CA LEU A 36 13.55 -8.69 5.80
C LEU A 36 14.44 -8.89 7.03
N GLN A 37 14.51 -10.09 7.60
CA GLN A 37 15.13 -10.29 8.91
C GLN A 37 15.87 -11.62 9.07
N GLY A 38 16.86 -11.62 9.96
CA GLY A 38 17.64 -12.78 10.37
C GLY A 38 18.42 -13.44 9.24
N ASP A 39 18.76 -14.71 9.42
CA ASP A 39 19.56 -15.50 8.46
C ASP A 39 18.83 -15.77 7.13
N LEU A 40 17.51 -15.55 7.09
CA LEU A 40 16.70 -15.70 5.89
C LEU A 40 16.60 -14.40 5.07
N GLN A 41 17.24 -13.30 5.49
CA GLN A 41 17.13 -12.02 4.81
C GLN A 41 17.47 -12.12 3.32
N GLY A 42 16.59 -11.58 2.48
CA GLY A 42 16.71 -11.63 1.01
C GLY A 42 16.15 -12.91 0.38
N MET A 43 15.86 -13.96 1.15
CA MET A 43 15.18 -15.15 0.63
C MET A 43 13.77 -14.79 0.15
N GLU A 44 13.37 -15.35 -1.00
CA GLU A 44 12.04 -15.17 -1.56
C GLU A 44 11.18 -16.43 -1.42
N VAL A 45 9.89 -16.24 -1.15
CA VAL A 45 8.88 -17.31 -1.06
C VAL A 45 7.57 -16.85 -1.69
N ASP A 46 6.85 -17.78 -2.32
CA ASP A 46 5.51 -17.54 -2.86
C ASP A 46 4.45 -18.10 -1.91
N LEU A 47 3.53 -17.26 -1.42
CA LEU A 47 2.42 -17.66 -0.54
C LEU A 47 1.06 -17.35 -1.19
N LEU A 48 0.06 -18.18 -0.91
CA LEU A 48 -1.32 -17.99 -1.37
C LEU A 48 -2.20 -17.44 -0.26
N HIS A 49 -2.90 -16.33 -0.50
CA HIS A 49 -3.85 -15.75 0.45
C HIS A 49 -5.30 -15.94 -0.05
N PRO A 50 -6.26 -16.36 0.81
CA PRO A 50 -6.19 -16.44 2.28
C PRO A 50 -5.80 -17.81 2.87
N PHE A 51 -5.35 -18.76 2.04
CA PHE A 51 -4.87 -20.07 2.52
C PHE A 51 -3.77 -19.92 3.58
N GLU A 52 -2.83 -19.00 3.33
CA GLU A 52 -1.87 -18.51 4.29
C GLU A 52 -2.20 -17.08 4.72
N ALA A 53 -2.01 -16.82 6.02
CA ALA A 53 -2.21 -15.51 6.60
C ALA A 53 -1.06 -14.58 6.23
N ILE A 54 -1.40 -13.48 5.58
CA ILE A 54 -0.49 -12.36 5.26
C ILE A 54 -1.11 -11.11 5.89
N ARG A 55 -0.41 -10.48 6.83
CA ARG A 55 -0.92 -9.33 7.58
C ARG A 55 -0.03 -8.10 7.33
N PRO A 56 -0.56 -6.96 6.88
CA PRO A 56 0.24 -5.75 6.76
C PRO A 56 0.83 -5.32 8.09
N ILE A 57 2.14 -5.07 8.14
CA ILE A 57 2.79 -4.46 9.30
C ILE A 57 2.49 -2.97 9.22
N THR A 58 1.72 -2.47 10.19
CA THR A 58 1.38 -1.04 10.28
C THR A 58 2.29 -0.41 11.31
N THR A 59 3.15 0.50 10.89
CA THR A 59 3.95 1.32 11.81
C THR A 59 3.25 2.65 12.01
N ASP A 60 3.17 3.12 13.24
CA ASP A 60 2.68 4.46 13.53
C ASP A 60 3.50 5.51 12.77
N PHE A 61 2.80 6.46 12.17
CA PHE A 61 3.42 7.56 11.44
C PHE A 61 4.10 8.50 12.44
N ASP A 62 5.44 8.45 12.55
CA ASP A 62 6.23 9.46 13.29
C ASP A 62 6.69 10.57 12.33
N PRO A 63 6.09 11.78 12.41
CA PRO A 63 6.45 12.90 11.53
C PRO A 63 7.89 13.38 11.70
N ARG A 64 8.54 13.05 12.83
CA ARG A 64 9.92 13.44 13.13
C ARG A 64 10.94 12.52 12.46
N ARG A 65 10.57 11.25 12.23
CA ARG A 65 11.39 10.29 11.47
C ARG A 65 11.15 10.36 9.96
N ALA A 66 10.11 11.06 9.53
CA ALA A 66 9.79 11.26 8.12
C ALA A 66 10.67 12.33 7.43
N GLY A 67 11.98 12.35 7.68
CA GLY A 67 12.91 13.36 7.16
C GLY A 67 12.83 13.53 5.63
N ARG A 68 12.55 12.45 4.90
CA ARG A 68 12.38 12.47 3.44
C ARG A 68 11.06 13.06 2.95
N LEU A 69 10.01 13.17 3.77
CA LEU A 69 8.74 13.75 3.33
C LEU A 69 8.81 15.25 3.13
N ARG A 70 9.57 15.97 3.97
CA ARG A 70 9.76 17.42 3.80
C ARG A 70 10.54 17.73 2.53
N GLN A 71 11.61 16.96 2.26
CA GLN A 71 12.38 17.08 1.03
C GLN A 71 11.52 16.72 -0.19
N TRP A 72 10.81 15.59 -0.15
CA TRP A 72 9.93 15.17 -1.23
C TRP A 72 8.83 16.21 -1.51
N GLN A 73 8.18 16.77 -0.49
CA GLN A 73 7.17 17.83 -0.66
C GLN A 73 7.77 19.06 -1.33
N ARG A 74 8.99 19.44 -0.92
CA ARG A 74 9.72 20.55 -1.53
C ARG A 74 9.97 20.29 -3.01
N GLU A 75 10.59 19.15 -3.34
CA GLU A 75 10.90 18.78 -4.74
C GLU A 75 9.63 18.71 -5.60
N ARG A 76 8.54 18.13 -5.09
CA ARG A 76 7.26 18.03 -5.82
C ARG A 76 6.62 19.39 -6.05
N ARG A 77 6.73 20.33 -5.10
CA ARG A 77 6.21 21.69 -5.25
C ARG A 77 7.08 22.53 -6.19
N GLU A 78 8.38 22.49 -6.03
CA GLU A 78 9.30 23.36 -6.79
C GLU A 78 9.45 22.87 -8.23
N ARG A 79 9.64 21.56 -8.44
CA ARG A 79 9.87 21.00 -9.77
C ARG A 79 8.60 20.77 -10.57
N PHE A 80 7.52 20.32 -9.91
CA PHE A 80 6.28 19.90 -10.59
C PHE A 80 5.09 20.82 -10.30
N ARG A 81 5.27 21.87 -9.48
CA ARG A 81 4.20 22.80 -9.07
C ARG A 81 2.97 22.12 -8.45
N LEU A 82 3.15 20.92 -7.91
CA LEU A 82 2.08 20.18 -7.24
C LEU A 82 1.75 20.82 -5.90
N ARG A 83 0.45 20.93 -5.61
CA ARG A 83 -0.08 21.36 -4.32
C ARG A 83 -0.76 20.18 -3.65
N PHE A 84 -0.42 19.94 -2.39
CA PHE A 84 -1.01 18.89 -1.57
C PHE A 84 -1.85 19.53 -0.49
N GLU A 85 -3.06 19.03 -0.32
CA GLU A 85 -3.94 19.36 0.81
C GLU A 85 -3.98 18.16 1.75
N THR A 86 -3.90 18.42 3.05
CA THR A 86 -3.97 17.34 4.05
C THR A 86 -5.42 16.97 4.27
N VAL A 87 -5.78 15.74 3.95
CA VAL A 87 -7.10 15.18 4.25
C VAL A 87 -7.01 14.45 5.58
N ARG A 88 -7.79 14.89 6.57
CA ARG A 88 -7.73 14.39 7.95
C ARG A 88 -8.71 13.26 8.22
N SER A 89 -9.71 13.07 7.36
CA SER A 89 -10.73 12.03 7.55
C SER A 89 -11.13 11.34 6.24
N ALA A 90 -11.74 10.16 6.35
CA ALA A 90 -12.27 9.45 5.19
C ALA A 90 -13.45 10.21 4.53
N GLY A 91 -14.27 10.89 5.32
CA GLY A 91 -15.39 11.69 4.80
C GLY A 91 -14.93 12.87 3.95
N GLU A 92 -13.98 13.66 4.45
CA GLU A 92 -13.35 14.78 3.73
C GLU A 92 -12.70 14.31 2.41
N ARG A 93 -12.10 13.12 2.40
CA ARG A 93 -11.52 12.53 1.18
C ARG A 93 -12.57 12.27 0.11
N GLN A 94 -13.72 11.74 0.51
CA GLN A 94 -14.79 11.34 -0.40
C GLN A 94 -15.45 12.57 -1.02
N GLU A 95 -15.68 13.61 -0.20
CA GLU A 95 -16.17 14.91 -0.65
C GLU A 95 -15.21 15.54 -1.68
N ARG A 96 -13.91 15.63 -1.36
CA ARG A 96 -12.90 16.20 -2.27
C ARG A 96 -12.77 15.41 -3.58
N ARG A 97 -12.92 14.09 -3.55
CA ARG A 97 -12.95 13.25 -4.76
C ARG A 97 -14.19 13.52 -5.62
N SER A 98 -15.34 13.77 -4.99
CA SER A 98 -16.57 14.12 -5.68
C SER A 98 -16.45 15.46 -6.39
N GLU A 99 -15.93 16.48 -5.70
CA GLU A 99 -15.69 17.82 -6.28
C GLU A 99 -14.73 17.80 -7.48
N LEU A 100 -13.69 16.97 -7.42
CA LEU A 100 -12.69 16.85 -8.47
C LEU A 100 -13.10 15.92 -9.63
N GLY A 101 -14.30 15.34 -9.58
CA GLY A 101 -14.74 14.35 -10.59
C GLY A 101 -13.91 13.06 -10.58
N LEU A 102 -13.14 12.81 -9.52
CA LEU A 102 -12.29 11.63 -9.32
C LEU A 102 -13.05 10.46 -8.68
N GLY A 103 -14.39 10.50 -8.74
CA GLY A 103 -15.27 9.42 -8.34
C GLY A 103 -15.01 8.17 -9.18
N VAL A 104 -15.14 7.00 -8.55
CA VAL A 104 -15.11 5.72 -9.25
C VAL A 104 -16.16 5.79 -10.36
N GLY A 105 -15.73 5.63 -11.62
CA GLY A 105 -16.65 5.47 -12.73
C GLY A 105 -17.66 4.39 -12.35
N ALA A 106 -18.94 4.75 -12.39
CA ALA A 106 -20.04 3.82 -12.23
C ALA A 106 -19.85 2.67 -13.22
N GLY A 107 -19.31 1.54 -12.71
CA GLY A 107 -19.36 0.27 -13.40
C GLY A 107 -20.82 -0.11 -13.54
N GLY A 108 -21.22 -0.33 -14.79
CA GLY A 108 -22.59 -0.46 -15.26
C GLY A 108 -23.53 -1.26 -14.38
N GLN A 109 -24.68 -0.66 -14.11
CA GLN A 109 -25.95 -1.36 -14.09
C GLN A 109 -26.91 -0.60 -14.98
N SER A 110 -27.18 -1.18 -16.15
CA SER A 110 -28.37 -0.93 -16.97
C SER A 110 -28.97 -2.31 -17.27
N PRO A 111 -30.29 -2.37 -17.50
CA PRO A 111 -31.21 -3.37 -16.92
C PRO A 111 -31.11 -4.78 -17.51
#